data_AF-A0A2N3NKL5-F1
#
_entry.id   AF-A0A2N3NKL5-F1
#
_cell.length_a   1.000
_cell.length_b   1.000
_cell.length_c   1.000
_cell.angle_alpha   90.00
_cell.angle_beta   90.00
_cell.angle_gamma   90.00
#
_symmetry.space_group_name_H-M   'P 1'
#
loop_
_entity.id
_entity.type
_entity.pdbx_description
1 polymer ?
#
loop_
_entity_poly.entity_id
_entity_poly.type
_entity_poly.pdbx_seq_one_letter_code
_entity_poly.pdbx_strand_id
1 'polypeptide(L)'
;MRFSVIVAAAVAAFAPQASAAVCRRWKTGAFQAYTVQASGVDNIPGVCGGLWNNLKQFGACAVPSMTDCSGSGGNLEWTFQASAGCNGGMVEATWWDATENRFGGINCP
;
A
#
# COMPACT_ATOMS: atom_id res chain seq x y z
N MET A 1 53.83 23.10 -16.12
CA MET A 1 52.61 23.70 -15.51
C MET A 1 51.54 22.63 -15.51
N ARG A 2 51.06 22.19 -14.34
CA ARG A 2 50.07 21.12 -14.18
C ARG A 2 48.66 21.72 -14.26
N PHE A 3 47.81 21.18 -15.13
CA PHE A 3 46.40 21.56 -15.22
C PHE A 3 45.56 20.64 -14.35
N SER A 4 44.95 21.18 -13.30
CA SER A 4 44.01 20.46 -12.45
C SER A 4 42.62 20.51 -13.09
N VAL A 5 42.10 19.35 -13.49
CA VAL A 5 40.73 19.20 -14.00
C VAL A 5 39.81 18.89 -12.82
N ILE A 6 38.85 19.77 -12.54
CA ILE A 6 37.86 19.59 -11.48
C ILE A 6 36.63 18.93 -12.12
N VAL A 7 36.38 17.65 -11.78
CA VAL A 7 35.17 16.93 -12.22
C VAL A 7 34.03 17.31 -11.28
N ALA A 8 33.06 18.07 -11.78
CA ALA A 8 31.84 18.38 -11.04
C ALA A 8 30.88 17.18 -11.11
N ALA A 9 30.70 16.47 -10.00
CA ALA A 9 29.68 15.44 -9.88
C ALA A 9 28.30 16.09 -9.67
N ALA A 10 27.42 15.99 -10.66
CA ALA A 10 26.03 16.41 -10.53
C ALA A 10 25.25 15.38 -9.68
N VAL A 11 24.92 15.75 -8.44
CA VAL A 11 24.02 14.95 -7.59
C VAL A 11 22.58 15.28 -8.01
N ALA A 12 21.95 14.41 -8.80
CA ALA A 12 20.52 14.52 -9.09
C ALA A 12 19.73 14.21 -7.81
N ALA A 13 19.12 15.24 -7.23
CA ALA A 13 18.20 15.08 -6.10
C ALA A 13 16.91 14.44 -6.62
N PHE A 14 16.69 13.16 -6.31
CA PHE A 14 15.38 12.52 -6.46
C PHE A 14 14.44 13.10 -5.41
N ALA A 15 13.56 14.02 -5.80
CA ALA A 15 12.48 14.45 -4.92
C ALA A 15 11.55 13.25 -4.67
N PRO A 16 11.25 12.88 -3.41
CA PRO A 16 10.23 11.87 -3.14
C PRO A 16 8.90 12.43 -3.66
N GLN A 17 8.31 11.74 -4.65
CA GLN A 17 6.91 11.98 -4.97
C GLN A 17 6.12 11.63 -3.71
N ALA A 18 5.43 12.61 -3.15
CA ALA A 18 4.52 12.38 -2.04
C ALA A 18 3.41 11.44 -2.52
N SER A 19 3.60 10.15 -2.27
CA SER A 19 2.61 9.13 -2.50
C SER A 19 1.59 9.17 -1.36
N ALA A 20 0.31 9.30 -1.71
CA ALA A 20 -0.77 9.47 -0.74
C ALA A 20 -1.61 8.19 -0.72
N ALA A 21 -1.20 7.21 0.10
CA ALA A 21 -2.06 6.09 0.40
C ALA A 21 -3.23 6.53 1.30
N VAL A 22 -4.44 6.05 1.00
CA VAL A 22 -5.65 6.36 1.74
C VAL A 22 -6.42 5.08 2.00
N CYS A 23 -6.94 4.91 3.22
CA CYS A 23 -7.83 3.82 3.58
C CYS A 23 -9.24 4.35 3.88
N ARG A 24 -10.25 3.66 3.36
CA ARG A 24 -11.66 3.96 3.63
C ARG A 24 -12.36 2.69 4.06
N ARG A 25 -13.12 2.77 5.15
CA ARG A 25 -14.07 1.72 5.53
C ARG A 25 -15.47 2.14 5.12
N TRP A 26 -16.10 1.39 4.22
CA TRP A 26 -17.41 1.73 3.65
C TRP A 26 -18.55 0.86 4.19
N LYS A 27 -18.25 -0.20 4.96
CA LYS A 27 -19.24 -1.02 5.66
C LYS A 27 -18.73 -1.42 7.03
N THR A 28 -19.64 -1.41 8.01
CA THR A 28 -19.43 -1.86 9.39
C THR A 28 -20.58 -2.78 9.83
N GLY A 29 -20.35 -3.55 10.89
CA GLY A 29 -21.33 -4.46 11.49
C GLY A 29 -20.81 -5.90 11.50
N ALA A 30 -21.65 -6.86 11.08
CA ALA A 30 -21.25 -8.27 10.96
C ALA A 30 -20.08 -8.49 9.99
N PHE A 31 -19.87 -7.55 9.07
CA PHE A 31 -18.76 -7.50 8.13
C PHE A 31 -18.14 -6.11 8.12
N GLN A 32 -16.84 -6.05 7.93
CA GLN A 32 -16.10 -4.81 7.68
C GLN A 32 -15.66 -4.82 6.22
N ALA A 33 -15.76 -3.68 5.53
CA ALA A 33 -15.29 -3.58 4.16
C ALA A 33 -14.41 -2.35 3.95
N TYR A 34 -13.26 -2.59 3.32
CA TYR A 34 -12.18 -1.64 3.17
C TYR A 34 -11.85 -1.43 1.70
N THR A 35 -11.40 -0.22 1.40
CA THR A 35 -10.75 0.13 0.15
C THR A 35 -9.51 0.94 0.49
N VAL A 36 -8.35 0.47 0.04
CA VAL A 36 -7.07 1.16 0.14
C VAL A 36 -6.65 1.59 -1.26
N GLN A 37 -6.32 2.86 -1.42
CA GLN A 37 -5.85 3.43 -2.68
C GLN A 37 -4.48 4.04 -2.48
N ALA A 38 -3.58 3.89 -3.45
CA ALA A 38 -2.25 4.52 -3.43
C ALA A 38 -1.77 4.86 -4.83
N SER A 39 -0.92 5.87 -4.94
CA SER A 39 -0.31 6.32 -6.20
C SER A 39 1.21 6.06 -6.21
N GLY A 40 1.81 5.99 -7.39
CA GLY A 40 3.25 5.70 -7.55
C GLY A 40 3.63 4.25 -7.29
N VAL A 41 2.71 3.31 -7.51
CA VAL A 41 2.95 1.87 -7.32
C VAL A 41 3.47 1.23 -8.62
N ASP A 42 4.77 0.93 -8.66
CA ASP A 42 5.42 0.40 -9.88
C ASP A 42 5.10 -1.08 -10.17
N ASN A 43 4.90 -1.90 -9.15
CA ASN A 43 4.63 -3.34 -9.28
C ASN A 43 3.30 -3.72 -8.62
N ILE A 44 2.19 -3.24 -9.19
CA ILE A 44 0.83 -3.49 -8.69
C ILE A 44 0.56 -5.00 -8.49
N PRO A 45 0.86 -5.91 -9.45
CA PRO A 45 0.60 -7.34 -9.25
C PRO A 45 1.37 -7.93 -8.07
N GLY A 46 2.64 -7.54 -7.89
CA GLY A 46 3.46 -7.98 -6.76
C GLY A 46 2.96 -7.45 -5.41
N VAL A 47 2.59 -6.16 -5.37
CA VAL A 47 2.02 -5.53 -4.17
C VAL A 47 0.70 -6.18 -3.79
N CYS A 48 -0.19 -6.42 -4.77
CA CYS A 48 -1.43 -7.16 -4.55
C CYS A 48 -1.19 -8.56 -3.97
N GLY A 49 -0.22 -9.30 -4.51
CA GLY A 49 0.18 -10.60 -3.96
C GLY A 49 0.64 -10.50 -2.51
N GLY A 50 1.47 -9.50 -2.19
CA GLY A 50 1.93 -9.21 -0.83
C GLY A 50 0.77 -8.88 0.13
N LEU A 51 -0.14 -8.00 -0.27
CA LEU A 51 -1.30 -7.61 0.53
C LEU A 51 -2.18 -8.82 0.87
N TRP A 52 -2.52 -9.65 -0.10
CA TRP A 52 -3.33 -10.85 0.16
C TRP A 52 -2.61 -11.91 0.98
N ASN A 53 -1.28 -12.05 0.84
CA ASN A 53 -0.51 -13.00 1.63
C ASN A 53 -0.37 -12.56 3.08
N ASN A 54 -0.09 -11.28 3.32
CA ASN A 54 0.05 -10.74 4.66
C ASN A 54 -1.32 -10.64 5.36
N LEU A 55 -2.42 -10.37 4.66
CA LEU A 55 -3.75 -10.33 5.28
C LEU A 55 -4.14 -11.66 5.95
N LYS A 56 -3.68 -12.80 5.40
CA LYS A 56 -3.99 -14.15 5.89
C LYS A 56 -3.43 -14.43 7.29
N GLN A 57 -2.44 -13.67 7.75
CA GLN A 57 -1.91 -13.83 9.10
C GLN A 57 -2.95 -13.48 10.17
N PHE A 58 -3.94 -12.65 9.81
CA PHE A 58 -5.04 -12.27 10.68
C PHE A 58 -6.24 -13.18 10.42
N GLY A 59 -6.48 -14.15 11.31
CA GLY A 59 -7.58 -15.11 11.14
C GLY A 59 -8.95 -14.48 10.87
N ALA A 60 -9.23 -13.30 11.44
CA ALA A 60 -10.47 -12.56 11.20
C ALA A 60 -10.57 -11.93 9.79
N CYS A 61 -9.44 -11.73 9.11
CA CYS A 61 -9.34 -11.20 7.75
C CYS A 61 -8.97 -12.27 6.71
N ALA A 62 -8.63 -13.50 7.12
CA ALA A 62 -7.95 -14.48 6.29
C ALA A 62 -8.77 -15.04 5.11
N VAL A 63 -10.10 -14.95 5.20
CA VAL A 63 -11.03 -15.38 4.15
C VAL A 63 -11.86 -14.19 3.69
N PRO A 64 -11.26 -13.22 2.97
CA PRO A 64 -11.99 -12.06 2.48
C PRO A 64 -12.92 -12.46 1.33
N SER A 65 -13.96 -11.64 1.14
CA SER A 65 -14.91 -11.71 0.03
C SER A 65 -14.95 -10.36 -0.69
N MET A 66 -15.62 -10.28 -1.85
CA MET A 66 -15.65 -9.06 -2.66
C MET A 66 -14.24 -8.48 -2.92
N THR A 67 -13.29 -9.39 -3.19
CA THR A 67 -11.88 -9.05 -3.32
C THR A 67 -11.59 -8.46 -4.68
N ASP A 68 -11.02 -7.27 -4.69
CA ASP A 68 -10.37 -6.69 -5.86
C ASP A 68 -9.00 -6.17 -5.46
N CYS A 69 -8.01 -6.40 -6.32
CA CYS A 69 -6.74 -5.72 -6.21
C CYS A 69 -6.23 -5.47 -7.62
N SER A 70 -6.38 -4.23 -8.05
CA SER A 70 -6.17 -3.84 -9.42
C SER A 70 -5.63 -2.41 -9.46
N GLY A 71 -5.30 -1.93 -10.66
CA GLY A 71 -4.76 -0.60 -10.82
C GLY A 71 -4.13 -0.36 -12.17
N SER A 72 -3.94 0.91 -12.51
CA SER A 72 -3.33 1.34 -13.77
C SER A 72 -2.61 2.68 -13.60
N GLY A 73 -1.54 2.88 -14.37
CA GLY A 73 -0.75 4.12 -14.35
C GLY A 73 -0.15 4.42 -12.97
N GLY A 74 0.24 3.39 -12.22
CA GLY A 74 0.78 3.52 -10.87
C GLY A 74 -0.25 3.77 -9.77
N ASN A 75 -1.55 3.76 -10.08
CA ASN A 75 -2.61 3.89 -9.09
C ASN A 75 -3.14 2.50 -8.74
N LEU A 76 -2.92 2.08 -7.49
CA LEU A 76 -3.40 0.84 -6.91
C LEU A 76 -4.73 1.07 -6.20
N GLU A 77 -5.65 0.13 -6.35
CA GLU A 77 -6.83 -0.03 -5.50
C GLU A 77 -6.87 -1.46 -4.94
N TRP A 78 -7.03 -1.57 -3.63
CA TRP A 78 -7.15 -2.83 -2.91
C TRP A 78 -8.43 -2.82 -2.08
N THR A 79 -9.42 -3.62 -2.48
CA THR A 79 -10.77 -3.64 -1.90
C THR A 79 -11.14 -5.04 -1.43
N PHE A 80 -11.73 -5.16 -0.24
CA PHE A 80 -12.28 -6.42 0.27
C PHE A 80 -13.32 -6.21 1.36
N GLN A 81 -14.06 -7.28 1.62
CA GLN A 81 -14.92 -7.45 2.78
C GLN A 81 -14.42 -8.62 3.63
N ALA A 82 -14.38 -8.43 4.95
CA ALA A 82 -13.97 -9.42 5.93
C ALA A 82 -14.95 -9.49 7.10
N SER A 83 -14.74 -10.44 8.02
CA SER A 83 -15.56 -10.59 9.22
C SER A 83 -15.45 -9.36 10.14
N ALA A 84 -16.42 -9.20 11.06
CA ALA A 84 -16.43 -8.12 12.05
C ALA A 84 -15.12 -7.98 12.85
N GLY A 85 -14.37 -9.06 13.04
CA GLY A 85 -13.10 -9.05 13.78
C GLY A 85 -11.93 -8.43 13.00
N CYS A 86 -12.06 -8.24 11.69
CA CYS A 86 -11.03 -7.62 10.87
C CYS A 86 -11.07 -6.10 11.02
N ASN A 87 -10.30 -5.58 11.98
CA ASN A 87 -10.26 -4.16 12.32
C ASN A 87 -9.24 -3.37 11.48
N GLY A 88 -9.31 -2.03 11.54
CA GLY A 88 -8.45 -1.14 10.76
C GLY A 88 -6.95 -1.35 11.01
N GLY A 89 -6.56 -1.62 12.26
CA GLY A 89 -5.15 -1.88 12.60
C GLY A 89 -4.57 -3.13 11.94
N MET A 90 -5.38 -4.15 11.67
CA MET A 90 -4.94 -5.31 10.88
C MET A 90 -4.68 -4.94 9.42
N VAL A 91 -5.53 -4.07 8.85
CA VAL A 91 -5.36 -3.57 7.47
C VAL A 91 -4.11 -2.69 7.37
N GLU A 92 -3.88 -1.82 8.35
CA GLU A 92 -2.67 -0.99 8.46
C GLU A 92 -1.40 -1.84 8.59
N ALA A 93 -1.42 -2.88 9.43
CA ALA A 93 -0.30 -3.80 9.57
C ALA A 93 -0.03 -4.56 8.26
N THR A 94 -1.07 -5.09 7.60
CA THR A 94 -0.93 -5.73 6.29
C THR A 94 -0.35 -4.78 5.23
N TRP A 95 -0.75 -3.52 5.25
CA TRP A 95 -0.20 -2.50 4.36
C TRP A 95 1.29 -2.26 4.61
N TRP A 96 1.69 -2.12 5.87
CA TRP A 96 3.10 -2.02 6.26
C TRP A 96 3.90 -3.25 5.81
N ASP A 97 3.41 -4.46 6.08
CA ASP A 97 4.13 -5.70 5.76
C ASP A 97 4.31 -5.90 4.25
N ALA A 98 3.38 -5.40 3.42
CA ALA A 98 3.44 -5.53 1.97
C ALA A 98 4.24 -4.40 1.29
N THR A 99 4.25 -3.20 1.87
CA THR A 99 4.74 -1.99 1.19
C THR A 99 5.85 -1.24 1.93
N GLU A 100 6.02 -1.51 3.22
CA GLU A 100 6.87 -0.76 4.15
C GLU A 100 6.56 0.75 4.15
N ASN A 101 5.30 1.12 3.88
CA ASN A 101 4.84 2.50 3.68
C ASN A 101 5.60 3.29 2.60
N ARG A 102 6.24 2.62 1.63
CA ARG A 102 6.91 3.29 0.50
C ARG A 102 5.96 4.17 -0.32
N PHE A 103 4.66 3.88 -0.27
CA PHE A 103 3.59 4.63 -0.92
C PHE A 103 2.78 5.51 0.06
N GLY A 104 3.36 5.84 1.22
CA GLY A 104 2.67 6.50 2.31
C GLY A 104 2.02 5.52 3.28
N GLY A 105 1.92 5.92 4.55
CA GLY A 105 1.17 5.18 5.57
C GLY A 105 -0.34 5.39 5.41
N ILE A 106 -1.12 4.40 5.82
CA ILE A 106 -2.58 4.48 5.85
C ILE A 106 -3.08 4.56 7.29
N ASN A 107 -4.27 5.14 7.46
CA ASN A 107 -5.03 5.11 8.70
C ASN A 107 -6.44 4.64 8.35
N CYS A 108 -6.83 3.48 8.86
CA CYS A 108 -8.11 2.85 8.60
C CYS A 108 -9.06 3.09 9.78
N PRO A 109 -10.24 3.70 9.54
CA PRO A 109 -11.33 3.71 10.53
C PRO A 109 -11.70 2.28 10.88
#